data_AF-A0A7L4ZDA5-F1
#
_entry.id   AF-A0A7L4ZDA5-F1
#
_cell.length_a   1.000
_cell.length_b   1.000
_cell.length_c   1.000
_cell.angle_alpha   90.00
_cell.angle_beta   90.00
_cell.angle_gamma   90.00
#
_symmetry.space_group_name_H-M   'P 1'
#
loop_
_entity.id
_entity.type
_entity.pdbx_description
1 polymer ?
#
loop_
_entity_poly.entity_id
_entity_poly.type
_entity_poly.pdbx_seq_one_letter_code
_entity_poly.pdbx_strand_id
1 'polypeptide(L)'
;MKHTKIFTFIFFSIILISCKNYYNDTLAWANNIESGTTIENVQKLQPDYIEIDWEDPRTFENEKWYFITKIKGNYDVLGMSNYLVFIDDKYQGREARK
;
A
#
# COMPACT_ATOMS: atom_id res chain seq x y z
N MET A 1 45.33 14.89 -7.46
CA MET A 1 44.36 15.70 -6.69
C MET A 1 43.14 16.19 -7.50
N LYS A 2 42.70 15.49 -8.57
CA LYS A 2 41.54 15.90 -9.39
C LYS A 2 40.30 14.98 -9.27
N HIS A 3 40.43 13.77 -8.73
CA HIS A 3 39.32 12.81 -8.65
C HIS A 3 38.45 12.95 -7.39
N THR A 4 38.91 13.67 -6.37
CA THR A 4 38.20 13.82 -5.08
C THR A 4 36.90 14.63 -5.21
N LYS A 5 36.84 15.59 -6.16
CA LYS A 5 35.65 16.44 -6.36
C LYS A 5 34.49 15.74 -7.08
N ILE A 6 34.77 14.68 -7.85
CA ILE A 6 33.74 13.90 -8.57
C ILE A 6 32.99 12.98 -7.60
N PHE A 7 33.70 12.41 -6.62
CA PHE A 7 33.10 11.54 -5.60
C PHE A 7 32.11 12.26 -4.69
N THR A 8 32.37 13.54 -4.37
CA THR A 8 31.46 14.36 -3.55
C THR A 8 30.14 14.67 -4.27
N PHE A 9 30.14 14.76 -5.60
CA PHE A 9 28.95 15.06 -6.40
C PHE A 9 28.01 13.85 -6.54
N ILE A 10 28.58 12.64 -6.62
CA ILE A 10 27.82 11.38 -6.68
C ILE A 10 27.09 11.14 -5.34
N PHE A 11 27.72 11.45 -4.21
CA PHE A 11 27.12 11.26 -2.88
C PHE A 11 25.90 12.18 -2.65
N PHE A 12 25.90 13.39 -3.22
CA PHE A 12 24.77 14.33 -3.11
C PHE A 12 23.57 13.95 -3.99
N SER A 13 23.82 13.20 -5.06
CA SER A 13 22.78 12.75 -6.00
C SER A 13 21.91 11.62 -5.44
N ILE A 14 22.43 10.86 -4.46
CA ILE A 14 21.71 9.75 -3.80
C ILE A 14 20.68 10.28 -2.77
N ILE A 15 20.84 11.53 -2.30
CA ILE A 15 19.98 12.15 -1.27
C ILE A 15 18.69 12.72 -1.88
N LEU A 16 18.64 12.90 -3.21
CA LEU A 16 17.47 13.45 -3.92
C LEU A 16 16.49 12.39 -4.42
N ILE A 17 16.66 11.13 -4.03
CA ILE A 17 15.59 10.14 -4.16
C ILE A 17 14.53 10.54 -3.13
N SER A 18 13.64 11.43 -3.56
CA SER A 18 12.41 11.83 -2.88
C SER A 18 11.87 10.66 -2.07
N CYS A 19 11.61 10.87 -0.77
CA CYS A 19 10.95 9.89 0.07
C CYS A 19 9.67 9.42 -0.64
N LYS A 20 9.71 8.22 -1.22
CA LYS A 20 8.58 7.68 -1.97
C LYS A 20 7.39 7.56 -1.03
N ASN A 21 6.28 8.18 -1.40
CA ASN A 21 5.07 8.20 -0.59
C ASN A 21 4.22 6.95 -0.90
N TYR A 22 4.63 5.82 -0.33
CA TYR A 22 3.92 4.55 -0.52
C TYR A 22 2.48 4.57 0.01
N TYR A 23 2.15 5.46 0.96
CA TYR A 23 0.76 5.58 1.41
C TYR A 23 -0.14 6.10 0.28
N ASN A 24 0.26 7.18 -0.39
CA ASN A 24 -0.47 7.69 -1.56
C ASN A 24 -0.49 6.67 -2.70
N ASP A 25 0.61 5.94 -2.91
CA ASP A 25 0.65 4.86 -3.90
C ASP A 25 -0.32 3.72 -3.55
N THR A 26 -0.48 3.37 -2.27
CA THR A 26 -1.50 2.41 -1.81
C THR A 26 -2.90 2.90 -2.11
N LEU A 27 -3.20 4.18 -1.88
CA LEU A 27 -4.51 4.76 -2.21
C LEU A 27 -4.78 4.71 -3.72
N ALA A 28 -3.79 5.11 -4.52
CA ALA A 28 -3.90 5.10 -5.97
C ALA A 28 -4.06 3.67 -6.51
N TRP A 29 -3.31 2.71 -5.96
CA TRP A 29 -3.46 1.30 -6.31
C TRP A 29 -4.88 0.79 -6.00
N ALA A 30 -5.36 0.97 -4.77
CA ALA A 30 -6.67 0.48 -4.36
C ALA A 30 -7.82 1.10 -5.18
N ASN A 31 -7.73 2.39 -5.52
CA ASN A 31 -8.74 3.09 -6.32
C ASN A 31 -8.75 2.66 -7.81
N ASN A 32 -7.67 2.06 -8.31
CA ASN A 32 -7.56 1.61 -9.69
C ASN A 32 -7.95 0.14 -9.89
N ILE A 33 -8.21 -0.60 -8.82
CA ILE A 33 -8.78 -1.95 -8.91
C ILE A 33 -10.25 -1.81 -9.30
N GLU A 34 -10.65 -2.49 -10.36
CA GLU A 34 -12.05 -2.48 -10.83
C GLU A 34 -12.97 -3.13 -9.78
N SER A 35 -14.11 -2.49 -9.50
CA SER A 35 -15.16 -3.10 -8.68
C SER A 35 -15.63 -4.42 -9.33
N GLY A 36 -15.87 -5.45 -8.52
CA GLY A 36 -16.17 -6.79 -9.04
C GLY A 36 -14.95 -7.70 -9.21
N THR A 37 -13.73 -7.17 -9.05
CA THR A 37 -12.50 -7.99 -9.10
C THR A 37 -12.53 -9.06 -8.00
N THR A 38 -12.17 -10.31 -8.31
CA THR A 38 -12.11 -11.38 -7.31
C THR A 38 -10.94 -11.19 -6.35
N ILE A 39 -11.06 -11.74 -5.15
CA ILE A 39 -10.00 -11.73 -4.14
C ILE A 39 -8.66 -12.20 -4.72
N GLU A 40 -8.65 -13.34 -5.43
CA GLU A 40 -7.45 -13.91 -6.06
C GLU A 40 -6.76 -12.96 -7.05
N ASN A 41 -7.55 -12.16 -7.78
CA ASN A 41 -7.00 -11.19 -8.72
C ASN A 41 -6.48 -9.95 -8.00
N VAL A 42 -7.15 -9.50 -6.94
CA VAL A 42 -6.62 -8.42 -6.09
C VAL A 42 -5.30 -8.83 -5.43
N GLN A 43 -5.20 -10.06 -4.93
CA GLN A 43 -3.97 -10.64 -4.37
C GLN A 43 -2.82 -10.63 -5.39
N LYS A 44 -3.08 -10.99 -6.65
CA LYS A 44 -2.08 -10.93 -7.73
C LYS A 44 -1.64 -9.50 -8.09
N LEU A 45 -2.52 -8.53 -7.89
CA LEU A 45 -2.24 -7.10 -8.13
C LEU A 45 -1.58 -6.43 -6.92
N GLN A 46 -1.41 -7.12 -5.78
CA GLN A 46 -0.83 -6.56 -4.58
C GLN A 46 0.60 -6.05 -4.83
N PRO A 47 0.89 -4.78 -4.54
CA PRO A 47 2.24 -4.24 -4.62
C PRO A 47 3.15 -4.83 -3.53
N ASP A 48 4.43 -4.92 -3.84
CA ASP A 48 5.48 -5.45 -2.93
C ASP A 48 5.73 -4.59 -1.67
N TYR A 49 5.22 -3.35 -1.67
CA TYR A 49 5.39 -2.40 -0.57
C TYR A 49 4.23 -2.40 0.43
N ILE A 50 3.21 -3.25 0.26
CA ILE A 50 2.14 -3.43 1.24
C ILE A 50 2.06 -4.87 1.73
N GLU A 51 1.70 -5.04 2.99
CA GLU A 51 1.34 -6.33 3.58
C GLU A 51 -0.16 -6.28 3.93
N ILE A 52 -0.88 -7.35 3.61
CA ILE A 52 -2.31 -7.51 3.85
C ILE A 52 -2.51 -8.85 4.55
N ASP A 53 -3.30 -8.84 5.62
CA ASP A 53 -3.76 -10.07 6.25
C ASP A 53 -4.90 -10.66 5.43
N TRP A 54 -4.59 -11.66 4.62
CA TRP A 54 -5.55 -12.39 3.78
C TRP A 54 -6.22 -13.56 4.50
N GLU A 55 -5.68 -13.98 5.65
CA GLU A 55 -6.13 -15.19 6.33
C GLU A 55 -7.18 -14.89 7.41
N ASP A 56 -7.14 -13.70 8.01
CA ASP A 56 -8.07 -13.27 9.06
C ASP A 56 -8.86 -11.99 8.70
N PRO A 57 -9.77 -12.05 7.69
CA PRO A 57 -10.64 -10.92 7.39
C PRO A 57 -11.64 -10.68 8.52
N ARG A 58 -11.96 -9.41 8.77
CA ARG A 58 -13.14 -9.08 9.57
C ARG A 58 -14.38 -9.32 8.72
N THR A 59 -15.28 -10.16 9.20
CA THR A 59 -16.50 -10.54 8.48
C THR A 59 -17.74 -9.91 9.10
N PHE A 60 -18.58 -9.26 8.28
CA PHE A 60 -19.86 -8.70 8.69
C PHE A 60 -20.90 -9.02 7.62
N GLU A 61 -21.92 -9.82 7.94
CA GLU A 61 -22.92 -10.27 6.97
C GLU A 61 -22.27 -10.92 5.73
N ASN A 62 -22.36 -10.26 4.56
CA ASN A 62 -21.74 -10.69 3.30
C ASN A 62 -20.47 -9.90 2.96
N GLU A 63 -19.98 -9.07 3.88
CA GLU A 63 -18.75 -8.29 3.72
C GLU A 63 -17.54 -8.99 4.35
N LYS A 64 -16.40 -8.93 3.65
CA LYS A 64 -15.07 -9.31 4.15
C LYS A 64 -14.14 -8.12 4.05
N TRP A 65 -13.52 -7.78 5.17
CA TRP A 65 -12.63 -6.63 5.32
C TRP A 65 -11.22 -7.13 5.63
N TYR A 66 -10.32 -7.03 4.65
CA TYR A 66 -8.94 -7.48 4.77
C TYR A 66 -8.05 -6.32 5.21
N PHE A 67 -7.31 -6.51 6.29
CA PHE A 67 -6.52 -5.44 6.92
C PHE A 67 -5.18 -5.25 6.21
N ILE A 68 -4.89 -4.03 5.78
CA ILE A 68 -3.55 -3.62 5.32
C ILE A 68 -2.69 -3.42 6.57
N THR A 69 -1.94 -4.46 6.95
CA THR A 69 -1.15 -4.50 8.19
C THR A 69 0.07 -3.58 8.12
N LYS A 70 0.60 -3.33 6.92
CA LYS A 70 1.79 -2.52 6.74
C LYS A 70 1.85 -1.87 5.37
N ILE A 71 2.36 -0.65 5.36
CA ILE A 71 2.77 0.07 4.15
C ILE A 71 4.23 0.49 4.36
N LYS A 72 5.13 0.07 3.48
CA LYS A 72 6.58 0.31 3.60
C LYS A 72 6.87 1.80 3.75
N GLY A 73 7.67 2.17 4.74
CA GLY A 73 8.07 3.57 4.95
C GLY A 73 6.93 4.49 5.39
N ASN A 74 5.72 3.98 5.63
CA ASN A 74 4.63 4.74 6.22
C ASN A 74 4.71 4.63 7.75
N TYR A 75 4.77 5.77 8.43
CA TYR A 75 4.55 5.85 9.87
C TYR A 75 3.21 6.53 10.08
N ASP A 76 2.20 5.74 10.45
CA ASP A 76 0.85 6.24 10.60
C ASP A 76 0.67 6.98 11.94
N VAL A 77 0.94 8.28 11.90
CA VAL A 77 0.80 9.18 13.06
C VAL A 77 -0.65 9.30 13.53
N LEU A 78 -1.63 9.05 12.64
CA LEU A 78 -3.05 9.25 12.93
C LEU A 78 -3.73 8.01 13.51
N GLY A 79 -3.08 6.84 13.44
CA GLY A 79 -3.62 5.56 13.94
C GLY A 79 -4.78 5.05 13.10
N MET A 80 -4.77 5.31 11.79
CA MET A 80 -5.76 4.87 10.82
C MET A 80 -5.51 3.43 10.36
N SER A 81 -6.45 2.53 10.67
CA SER A 81 -6.51 1.22 10.07
C SER A 81 -7.07 1.29 8.64
N ASN A 82 -6.42 0.61 7.69
CA ASN A 82 -6.81 0.58 6.29
C ASN A 82 -7.28 -0.82 5.90
N TYR A 83 -8.42 -0.93 5.24
CA TYR A 83 -9.03 -2.21 4.85
C TYR A 83 -9.36 -2.23 3.37
N LEU A 84 -9.26 -3.40 2.75
CA LEU A 84 -9.91 -3.70 1.47
C LEU A 84 -11.25 -4.38 1.74
N VAL A 85 -12.30 -3.90 1.09
CA VAL A 85 -13.67 -4.36 1.31
C VAL A 85 -14.13 -5.20 0.12
N PHE A 86 -14.68 -6.36 0.44
CA PHE A 86 -15.28 -7.28 -0.50
C PHE A 86 -16.72 -7.57 -0.08
N ILE A 87 -17.65 -7.53 -1.02
CA ILE A 87 -19.05 -7.94 -0.83
C ILE A 87 -19.27 -9.13 -1.76
N ASP A 88 -19.77 -10.24 -1.23
CA ASP A 88 -19.96 -11.49 -1.99
C ASP A 88 -18.69 -11.93 -2.75
N ASP A 89 -17.52 -11.83 -2.09
CA ASP A 89 -16.18 -12.13 -2.64
C ASP A 89 -15.74 -11.27 -3.83
N LYS A 90 -16.38 -10.10 -4.00
CA LYS A 90 -16.10 -9.13 -5.05
C LYS A 90 -15.61 -7.82 -4.46
N TYR A 91 -14.47 -7.35 -4.97
CA TYR A 91 -13.85 -6.10 -4.53
C TYR A 91 -14.81 -4.94 -4.70
N GLN A 92 -14.96 -4.13 -3.65
CA GLN A 92 -15.79 -2.93 -3.66
C GLN A 92 -14.98 -1.66 -3.50
N GLY A 93 -13.84 -1.74 -2.81
CA GLY A 93 -13.02 -0.57 -2.55
C GLY A 93 -12.17 -0.72 -1.29
N ARG A 94 -11.80 0.44 -0.75
CA ARG A 94 -10.97 0.56 0.45
C ARG A 94 -11.66 1.44 1.48
N GLU A 95 -11.55 1.05 2.74
CA GLU A 95 -12.05 1.79 3.89
C GLU A 95 -10.93 2.19 4.84
N ALA A 96 -11.07 3.34 5.49
CA ALA A 96 -10.14 3.83 6.51
C ALA A 96 -10.91 4.06 7.81
N ARG A 97 -10.42 3.50 8.92
CA ARG A 97 -11.05 3.63 10.24
C ARG A 97 -10.03 4.08 11.28
N LYS A 98 -10.48 4.88 12.24
CA LYS A 98 -9.71 5.27 13.43
C LYS A 98 -10.01 4.34 14.59
#